data_AF-A0A401W5V6-F1
#
_entry.id   AF-A0A401W5V6-F1
#
_cell.length_a   1.000
_cell.length_b   1.000
_cell.length_c   1.000
_cell.angle_alpha   90.00
_cell.angle_beta   90.00
_cell.angle_gamma   90.00
#
_symmetry.space_group_name_H-M   'P 1'
#
loop_
_entity.id
_entity.type
_entity.pdbx_description
1 polymer ?
#
loop_
_entity_poly.entity_id
_entity_poly.type
_entity_poly.pdbx_seq_one_letter_code
_entity_poly.pdbx_strand_id
1 'polypeptide(L)'
;MAARLGAELAREERAEAERQAAREPVADGPDTGVPGVPGLPGVTWGDGLADGLPLFPMQPPRTGRELLADHVTAMVCCAAVDTAGAAPGLDWLDGPVLLVDGARRSDLGHPVLRLVDDGDAGPLGDWLGEVGVRPEKPVRLV
;
A
#
# COMPACT_ATOMS: atom_id res chain seq x y z
N MET A 1 14.16 12.50 23.05
CA MET A 1 13.02 11.86 22.35
C MET A 1 13.50 11.12 21.09
N ALA A 2 14.20 11.79 20.16
CA ALA A 2 14.79 11.16 18.97
C ALA A 2 15.69 9.93 19.26
N ALA A 3 16.51 9.97 20.31
CA ALA A 3 17.37 8.85 20.69
C ALA A 3 16.61 7.58 21.14
N ARG A 4 15.38 7.72 21.68
CA ARG A 4 14.55 6.57 22.06
C ARG A 4 13.90 5.91 20.84
N LEU A 5 13.48 6.71 19.86
CA LEU A 5 12.93 6.21 18.60
C LEU A 5 13.98 5.42 17.80
N GLY A 6 15.23 5.91 17.74
CA GLY A 6 16.33 5.18 17.10
C GLY A 6 16.66 3.85 17.80
N ALA A 7 16.52 3.80 19.12
CA ALA A 7 16.71 2.56 19.87
C ALA A 7 15.57 1.55 19.65
N GLU A 8 14.35 2.02 19.40
CA GLU A 8 13.21 1.16 19.08
C GLU A 8 13.34 0.58 17.67
N LEU A 9 13.67 1.41 16.69
CA LEU A 9 13.90 0.97 15.30
C LEU A 9 15.00 -0.10 15.24
N ALA A 10 16.13 0.12 15.92
CA ALA A 10 17.22 -0.84 15.92
C ALA A 10 16.89 -2.17 16.63
N ARG A 11 15.82 -2.23 17.43
CA ARG A 11 15.32 -3.49 18.02
C ARG A 11 14.37 -4.19 17.06
N GLU A 12 13.52 -3.43 16.39
CA GLU A 12 12.58 -3.94 15.39
C GLU A 12 13.33 -4.53 14.19
N GLU A 13 14.34 -3.84 13.66
CA GLU A 13 15.20 -4.32 12.56
C GLU A 13 15.92 -5.63 12.89
N ARG A 14 16.39 -5.79 14.14
CA ARG A 14 17.01 -7.05 14.60
C ARG A 14 16.01 -8.19 14.68
N ALA A 15 14.81 -7.91 15.17
CA ALA A 15 13.75 -8.91 15.24
C ALA A 15 13.25 -9.34 13.84
N GLU A 16 13.26 -8.41 12.87
CA GLU A 16 12.95 -8.73 11.47
C GLU A 16 14.04 -9.56 10.80
N ALA A 17 15.31 -9.24 11.04
CA ALA A 17 16.44 -10.03 10.57
C ALA A 17 16.41 -11.47 11.12
N GLU A 18 16.05 -11.64 12.40
CA GLU A 18 15.88 -12.96 13.01
C GLU A 18 14.69 -13.74 12.42
N ARG A 19 13.56 -13.07 12.14
CA ARG A 19 12.40 -13.68 11.47
C ARG A 19 12.71 -14.08 10.02
N GLN A 20 13.50 -13.29 9.31
CA GLN A 20 13.95 -13.61 7.96
C GLN A 20 14.96 -14.77 7.95
N ALA A 21 15.91 -14.78 8.88
CA ALA A 21 16.84 -15.90 9.04
C ALA A 21 16.13 -17.21 9.44
N ALA A 22 15.11 -17.13 10.30
CA ALA A 22 14.28 -18.28 10.67
C ALA A 22 13.39 -18.80 9.53
N ARG A 23 13.29 -18.07 8.41
CA ARG A 23 12.47 -18.41 7.24
C ARG A 23 13.27 -19.07 6.10
N GLU A 24 14.54 -19.45 6.33
CA GLU A 24 15.29 -20.34 5.44
C GLU A 24 14.53 -21.67 5.22
N PRO A 25 14.66 -22.29 4.02
CA PRO A 25 13.57 -23.04 3.43
C PRO A 25 13.33 -24.38 4.12
N VAL A 26 12.10 -24.57 4.59
CA VAL A 26 11.57 -25.91 4.87
C VAL A 26 11.38 -26.60 3.50
N ALA A 27 12.25 -27.58 3.22
CA ALA A 27 11.99 -28.58 2.20
C ALA A 27 10.95 -29.54 2.79
N ASP A 28 9.70 -29.43 2.33
CA ASP A 28 8.68 -30.43 2.60
C ASP A 28 7.97 -30.74 1.28
N GLY A 29 8.15 -31.98 0.82
CA GLY A 29 7.53 -32.48 -0.40
C GLY A 29 6.06 -32.79 -0.16
N PRO A 30 5.14 -32.57 -1.13
CA PRO A 30 3.75 -32.88 -0.90
C PRO A 30 3.46 -34.34 -1.30
N ASP A 31 3.06 -35.16 -0.34
CA ASP A 31 2.03 -36.17 -0.61
C ASP A 31 0.70 -35.58 -0.14
N THR A 32 -0.06 -35.03 -1.08
CA THR A 32 -1.53 -34.98 -1.00
C THR A 32 -2.07 -34.83 -2.42
N GLY A 33 -2.15 -35.97 -3.11
CA GLY A 33 -2.99 -36.07 -4.30
C GLY A 33 -4.45 -35.80 -3.94
N VAL A 34 -5.09 -34.89 -4.67
CA VAL A 34 -6.56 -34.80 -4.73
C VAL A 34 -6.98 -35.33 -6.12
N PRO A 35 -7.85 -36.35 -6.20
CA PRO A 35 -8.19 -37.00 -7.46
C PRO A 35 -8.83 -36.05 -8.47
N GLY A 36 -8.31 -36.07 -9.70
CA GLY A 36 -8.75 -35.22 -10.79
C GLY A 36 -10.16 -35.53 -11.31
N VAL A 37 -10.80 -34.46 -11.80
CA VAL A 37 -11.99 -34.52 -12.66
C VAL A 37 -11.55 -35.07 -14.03
N PRO A 38 -12.15 -36.16 -14.57
CA PRO A 38 -11.72 -36.70 -15.85
C PRO A 38 -12.26 -35.86 -17.02
N GLY A 39 -11.39 -35.40 -17.94
CA GLY A 39 -11.85 -35.04 -19.29
C GLY A 39 -11.20 -33.90 -20.07
N LEU A 40 -10.18 -33.19 -19.59
CA LEU A 40 -9.49 -32.17 -20.41
C LEU A 40 -7.96 -32.37 -20.45
N PRO A 41 -7.37 -32.59 -21.64
CA PRO A 41 -5.92 -32.64 -21.78
C PRO A 41 -5.32 -31.23 -21.73
N GLY A 42 -4.66 -30.94 -20.61
CA GLY A 42 -3.35 -30.27 -20.53
C GLY A 42 -3.18 -28.92 -21.21
N VAL A 43 -3.68 -27.85 -20.59
CA VAL A 43 -2.96 -26.57 -20.58
C VAL A 43 -2.94 -26.09 -19.14
N THR A 44 -1.93 -26.51 -18.39
CA THR A 44 -1.60 -25.95 -17.08
C THR A 44 -0.70 -24.74 -17.37
N TRP A 45 -1.24 -23.54 -17.19
CA TRP A 45 -0.41 -22.36 -17.10
C TRP A 45 0.24 -22.37 -15.72
N GLY A 46 1.40 -23.01 -15.54
CA GLY A 46 2.20 -22.75 -14.35
C GLY A 46 3.05 -23.85 -13.73
N ASP A 47 3.27 -25.00 -14.36
CA ASP A 47 4.17 -26.03 -13.79
C ASP A 47 5.58 -26.08 -14.41
N GLY A 48 5.81 -25.43 -15.57
CA GLY A 48 7.11 -25.51 -16.26
C GLY A 48 8.14 -24.43 -15.95
N LEU A 49 7.77 -23.32 -15.31
CA LEU A 49 8.69 -22.19 -15.04
C LEU A 49 9.08 -22.07 -13.56
N ALA A 50 8.40 -22.79 -12.66
CA ALA A 50 8.48 -22.57 -11.22
C ALA A 50 9.34 -23.62 -10.46
N ASP A 51 9.83 -24.66 -11.12
CA ASP A 51 10.47 -25.80 -10.43
C ASP A 51 11.98 -25.67 -10.20
N GLY A 52 12.53 -24.44 -10.22
CA GLY A 52 13.95 -24.27 -9.88
C GLY A 52 14.60 -22.94 -10.24
N LEU A 53 13.86 -21.98 -10.80
CA LEU A 53 14.38 -20.63 -11.02
C LEU A 53 14.13 -19.79 -9.76
N PRO A 54 15.17 -19.15 -9.17
CA PRO A 54 14.94 -18.20 -8.10
C PRO A 54 14.04 -17.10 -8.63
N LEU A 55 12.81 -17.04 -8.13
CA LEU A 55 11.87 -15.97 -8.44
C LEU A 55 12.36 -14.72 -7.73
N PHE A 56 13.18 -13.95 -8.43
CA PHE A 56 13.48 -12.59 -8.01
C PHE A 56 12.18 -11.78 -8.02
N PRO A 57 11.91 -10.98 -6.99
CA PRO A 57 10.72 -10.15 -6.98
C PRO A 57 10.78 -9.24 -8.21
N MET A 58 9.72 -9.27 -9.03
CA MET A 58 9.66 -8.46 -10.26
C MET A 58 9.69 -6.96 -9.97
N GLN A 59 9.39 -6.58 -8.73
CA GLN A 59 9.48 -5.21 -8.25
C GLN A 59 10.48 -5.15 -7.08
N PRO A 60 11.33 -4.11 -7.04
CA PRO A 60 12.13 -3.82 -5.85
C PRO A 60 11.24 -3.77 -4.60
N PRO A 61 11.77 -4.17 -3.43
CA PRO A 61 11.05 -3.99 -2.17
C PRO A 61 10.65 -2.52 -1.98
N ARG A 62 9.40 -2.31 -1.56
CA ARG A 62 8.90 -0.96 -1.24
C ARG A 62 9.70 -0.37 -0.10
N THR A 63 10.09 0.87 -0.25
CA THR A 63 10.80 1.66 0.76
C THR A 63 9.82 2.18 1.82
N GLY A 64 10.31 2.46 3.03
CA GLY A 64 9.48 3.10 4.07
C GLY A 64 8.88 4.44 3.63
N ARG A 65 9.59 5.18 2.76
CA ARG A 65 9.12 6.41 2.14
C ARG A 65 7.89 6.19 1.26
N GLU A 66 7.92 5.17 0.41
CA GLU A 66 6.79 4.81 -0.45
C GLU A 66 5.58 4.36 0.39
N LEU A 67 5.81 3.55 1.43
CA LEU A 67 4.74 3.13 2.33
C LEU A 67 4.11 4.32 3.07
N LEU A 68 4.92 5.29 3.49
CA LEU A 68 4.40 6.51 4.12
C LEU A 68 3.54 7.32 3.14
N ALA A 69 4.01 7.50 1.90
CA ALA A 69 3.24 8.21 0.87
C ALA A 69 1.90 7.50 0.57
N ASP A 70 1.90 6.17 0.48
CA ASP A 70 0.68 5.39 0.28
C ASP A 70 -0.28 5.56 1.48
N HIS A 71 0.24 5.52 2.70
CA HIS A 71 -0.58 5.64 3.91
C HIS A 71 -1.19 7.05 4.05
N VAL A 72 -0.42 8.10 3.78
CA VAL A 72 -0.92 9.48 3.74
C VAL A 72 -1.98 9.62 2.66
N THR A 73 -1.73 9.10 1.46
CA THR A 73 -2.71 9.11 0.36
C THR A 73 -4.01 8.45 0.77
N ALA A 74 -3.93 7.25 1.37
CA ALA A 74 -5.10 6.53 1.86
C ALA A 74 -5.88 7.34 2.92
N MET A 75 -5.20 7.89 3.93
CA MET A 75 -5.83 8.72 4.97
C MET A 75 -6.53 9.96 4.39
N VAL A 76 -5.88 10.65 3.44
CA VAL A 76 -6.43 11.84 2.79
C VAL A 76 -7.66 11.48 1.95
N CYS A 77 -7.60 10.39 1.19
CA CYS A 77 -8.75 9.89 0.43
C CYS A 77 -9.93 9.52 1.35
N CYS A 78 -9.67 8.84 2.47
CA CYS A 78 -10.71 8.54 3.47
C CYS A 78 -11.32 9.83 4.02
N ALA A 79 -10.49 10.80 4.43
CA ALA A 79 -10.98 12.08 4.95
C ALA A 79 -11.84 12.85 3.91
N ALA A 80 -11.44 12.83 2.64
CA ALA A 80 -12.20 13.45 1.56
C ALA A 80 -13.57 12.77 1.35
N VAL A 81 -13.62 11.44 1.39
CA VAL A 81 -14.88 10.69 1.28
C VAL A 81 -15.78 10.96 2.49
N ASP A 82 -15.21 10.94 3.69
CA ASP A 82 -15.97 11.06 4.93
C ASP A 82 -16.51 12.47 5.20
N THR A 83 -15.77 13.50 4.78
CA THR A 83 -16.06 14.89 5.20
C THR A 83 -16.34 15.87 4.07
N ALA A 84 -15.90 15.56 2.85
CA ALA A 84 -15.98 16.45 1.70
C ALA A 84 -16.87 15.92 0.57
N GLY A 85 -17.52 14.76 0.75
CA GLY A 85 -18.41 14.20 -0.26
C GLY A 85 -17.69 13.67 -1.49
N ALA A 86 -16.38 13.42 -1.39
CA ALA A 86 -15.65 12.71 -2.44
C ALA A 86 -16.15 11.26 -2.55
N ALA A 87 -15.94 10.65 -3.70
CA ALA A 87 -16.31 9.25 -3.95
C ALA A 87 -15.11 8.45 -4.48
N PRO A 88 -14.99 7.17 -4.09
CA PRO A 88 -14.05 6.27 -4.75
C PRO A 88 -14.53 5.97 -6.17
N GLY A 89 -13.60 5.92 -7.11
CA GLY A 89 -13.83 5.52 -8.48
C GLY A 89 -12.71 4.60 -8.99
N LEU A 90 -12.90 4.09 -10.20
CA LEU A 90 -11.93 3.24 -10.88
C LEU A 90 -11.83 3.68 -12.35
N ASP A 91 -10.63 4.05 -12.75
CA ASP A 91 -10.24 4.20 -14.15
C ASP A 91 -9.52 2.92 -14.58
N TRP A 92 -9.90 2.32 -15.70
CA TRP A 92 -9.29 1.08 -16.15
C TRP A 92 -7.84 1.28 -16.61
N LEU A 93 -7.48 2.50 -17.02
CA LEU A 93 -6.13 2.84 -17.48
C LEU A 93 -5.25 3.24 -16.30
N ASP A 94 -5.80 4.01 -15.36
CA ASP A 94 -5.04 4.63 -14.29
C ASP A 94 -5.25 3.98 -12.90
N GLY A 95 -6.21 3.07 -12.80
CA GLY A 95 -6.55 2.40 -11.54
C GLY A 95 -7.45 3.24 -10.64
N PRO A 96 -7.32 3.11 -9.30
CA PRO A 96 -8.17 3.80 -8.34
C PRO A 96 -8.11 5.33 -8.51
N VAL A 97 -9.26 5.97 -8.49
CA VAL A 97 -9.36 7.44 -8.60
C VAL A 97 -10.23 8.01 -7.49
N LEU A 98 -9.89 9.21 -7.04
CA LEU A 98 -10.75 10.01 -6.18
C LEU A 98 -11.60 10.93 -7.05
N LEU A 99 -12.92 10.89 -6.86
CA LEU A 99 -13.86 11.77 -7.53
C LEU A 99 -14.30 12.87 -6.56
N VAL A 100 -14.18 14.11 -6.98
CA VAL A 100 -14.70 15.29 -6.25
C VAL A 100 -15.66 15.99 -7.21
N ASP A 101 -16.91 16.19 -6.80
CA ASP A 101 -17.99 16.70 -7.66
C ASP A 101 -18.17 15.94 -8.98
N GLY A 102 -17.91 14.63 -8.96
CA GLY A 102 -17.99 13.76 -10.14
C GLY A 102 -16.81 13.89 -11.12
N ALA A 103 -15.84 14.75 -10.83
CA ALA A 103 -14.61 14.89 -11.60
C ALA A 103 -13.43 14.21 -10.90
N ARG A 104 -12.52 13.64 -11.68
CA ARG A 104 -11.29 13.03 -11.17
C ARG A 104 -10.35 14.10 -10.59
N ARG A 105 -9.86 13.89 -9.37
CA ARG A 105 -8.73 14.62 -8.81
C ARG A 105 -7.46 13.76 -8.89
N SER A 106 -6.49 14.22 -9.68
CA SER A 106 -5.20 13.56 -9.90
C SER A 106 -4.01 14.37 -9.37
N ASP A 107 -4.27 15.54 -8.79
CA ASP A 107 -3.29 16.52 -8.32
C ASP A 107 -2.78 16.26 -6.88
N LEU A 108 -3.30 15.23 -6.20
CA LEU A 108 -2.92 14.89 -4.82
C LEU A 108 -1.47 14.40 -4.67
N GLY A 109 -0.89 13.79 -5.71
CA GLY A 109 0.43 13.16 -5.62
C GLY A 109 1.55 14.14 -5.22
N HIS A 110 1.55 15.35 -5.79
CA HIS A 110 2.59 16.34 -5.51
C HIS A 110 2.54 16.86 -4.06
N PRO A 111 1.38 17.31 -3.52
CA PRO A 111 1.25 17.65 -2.10
C PRO A 111 1.70 16.55 -1.12
N VAL A 112 1.38 15.28 -1.41
CA VAL A 112 1.80 14.15 -0.57
C VAL A 112 3.31 13.98 -0.60
N LEU A 113 3.94 14.07 -1.78
CA LEU A 113 5.39 13.96 -1.90
C LEU A 113 6.10 15.12 -1.19
N ARG A 114 5.58 16.35 -1.27
CA ARG A 114 6.12 17.50 -0.51
C ARG A 114 6.10 17.27 1.00
N LEU A 115 5.02 16.68 1.52
CA LEU A 115 4.95 16.31 2.92
C LEU A 115 5.97 15.21 3.28
N VAL A 116 6.06 14.15 2.47
CA VAL A 116 6.89 12.98 2.78
C VAL A 116 8.38 13.26 2.61
N ASP A 117 8.75 13.99 1.57
CA ASP A 117 10.14 14.24 1.19
C ASP A 117 10.73 15.45 1.93
N ASP A 118 9.96 16.55 2.02
CA ASP A 118 10.43 17.83 2.58
C ASP A 118 9.88 18.13 3.98
N GLY A 119 8.91 17.33 4.48
CA GLY A 119 8.19 17.64 5.71
C GLY A 119 7.23 18.84 5.58
N ASP A 120 7.01 19.33 4.36
CA ASP A 120 6.21 20.53 4.08
C ASP A 120 4.72 20.18 3.99
N ALA A 121 3.99 20.44 5.08
CA ALA A 121 2.56 20.19 5.16
C ALA A 121 1.69 21.25 4.46
N GLY A 122 2.24 22.39 4.07
CA GLY A 122 1.49 23.52 3.51
C GLY A 122 0.69 23.14 2.27
N PRO A 123 1.32 22.61 1.21
CA PRO A 123 0.63 22.22 -0.02
C PRO A 123 -0.49 21.19 0.18
N LEU A 124 -0.31 20.27 1.14
CA LEU A 124 -1.35 19.28 1.45
C LEU A 124 -2.52 19.92 2.20
N GLY A 125 -2.23 20.83 3.13
CA GLY A 125 -3.26 21.62 3.82
C GLY A 125 -4.11 22.44 2.86
N ASP A 126 -3.47 23.11 1.90
CA ASP A 126 -4.16 23.90 0.86
C ASP A 126 -5.05 23.00 0.00
N TRP A 127 -4.54 21.87 -0.49
CA TRP A 127 -5.32 20.90 -1.28
C TRP A 127 -6.53 20.36 -0.51
N LEU A 128 -6.35 20.02 0.78
CA LEU A 128 -7.44 19.57 1.65
C LEU A 128 -8.52 20.65 1.80
N GLY A 129 -8.11 21.90 1.97
CA GLY A 129 -9.02 23.05 2.03
C GLY A 129 -9.80 23.27 0.73
N GLU A 130 -9.15 23.11 -0.43
CA GLU A 130 -9.79 23.21 -1.75
C GLU A 130 -10.85 22.12 -1.96
N VAL A 131 -10.54 20.88 -1.58
CA VAL A 131 -11.49 19.75 -1.66
C VAL A 131 -12.61 19.92 -0.64
N GLY A 132 -12.43 20.76 0.38
CA GLY A 132 -13.43 21.01 1.42
C GLY A 132 -13.32 20.06 2.61
N VAL A 133 -12.20 19.36 2.77
CA VAL A 133 -11.90 18.58 3.97
C VAL A 133 -11.70 19.56 5.12
N ARG A 134 -12.54 19.42 6.15
CA ARG A 134 -12.54 20.34 7.30
C ARG A 134 -11.96 19.67 8.55
N PRO A 135 -10.67 19.86 8.86
CA PRO A 135 -10.07 19.34 10.09
C PRO A 135 -10.67 19.96 11.36
N GLU A 136 -11.42 21.07 11.25
CA GLU A 136 -11.90 21.87 12.37
C GLU A 136 -13.35 21.55 12.78
N LYS A 137 -14.08 20.74 11.98
CA LYS A 137 -15.46 20.38 12.32
C LYS A 137 -15.41 19.23 13.36
N PRO A 138 -15.87 19.44 14.61
CA PRO A 138 -15.82 18.39 15.61
C PRO A 138 -16.71 17.21 15.19
N VAL A 139 -16.12 16.02 15.16
CA VAL A 139 -16.85 14.76 15.00
C VAL A 139 -17.74 14.58 16.23
N ARG A 140 -19.07 14.66 16.05
CA ARG A 140 -20.01 14.29 17.11
C ARG A 140 -20.12 12.77 17.13
N LEU A 141 -19.45 12.15 18.10
CA LEU A 141 -19.69 10.73 18.43
C LEU A 141 -21.08 10.64 19.09
N VAL A 142 -21.97 9.88 18.47
CA VAL A 142 -23.30 9.52 18.99
C VAL A 142 -23.26 8.18 19.68
#